data_AF-A0A1Z9RN46-F1
#
_entry.id   AF-A0A1Z9RN46-F1
#
_cell.length_a   1.000
_cell.length_b   1.000
_cell.length_c   1.000
_cell.angle_alpha   90.00
_cell.angle_beta   90.00
_cell.angle_gamma   90.00
#
_symmetry.space_group_name_H-M   'P 1'
#
loop_
_entity.id
_entity.type
_entity.pdbx_description
1 polymer ?
#
loop_
_entity_poly.entity_id
_entity_poly.type
_entity_poly.pdbx_seq_one_letter_code
_entity_poly.pdbx_strand_id
1 'polypeptide(L)'
;MKINIIVIVVVLSISKASFAESLHYRLFKDFVQYSSSVDAYSVMCVKDFEADKAKSELFDLINLIEIDVKLTEEDIFKLKDKYFRINKSTLSQLTQLGLNKKKDLCSNYLRVFERFDKKKNEKLNEIVKLINE
;
A
#
# COMPACT_ATOMS: atom_id res chain seq x y z
N MET A 1 -39.66 11.32 8.91
CA MET A 1 -38.44 12.13 9.14
C MET A 1 -38.04 12.76 7.81
N LYS A 2 -38.29 14.06 7.60
CA LYS A 2 -37.98 14.76 6.34
C LYS A 2 -36.56 15.32 6.44
N ILE A 3 -35.60 14.64 5.81
CA ILE A 3 -34.22 15.13 5.73
C ILE A 3 -34.21 16.27 4.70
N ASN A 4 -33.84 17.48 5.16
CA ASN A 4 -33.79 18.68 4.32
C ASN A 4 -32.71 18.52 3.23
N ILE A 5 -33.15 18.51 1.97
CA ILE A 5 -32.29 18.37 0.77
C ILE A 5 -31.15 19.42 0.75
N ILE A 6 -31.37 20.59 1.36
CA ILE A 6 -30.36 21.65 1.48
C ILE A 6 -29.13 21.20 2.27
N VAL A 7 -29.31 20.39 3.32
CA VAL A 7 -28.17 19.86 4.12
C VAL A 7 -27.34 18.88 3.30
N ILE A 8 -27.99 18.05 2.47
CA ILE A 8 -27.31 17.10 1.58
C ILE A 8 -26.50 17.84 0.51
N VAL A 9 -27.05 18.91 -0.07
CA VAL A 9 -26.38 19.70 -1.11
C VAL A 9 -25.18 20.46 -0.55
N VAL A 10 -25.26 21.01 0.66
CA VAL A 10 -24.13 21.70 1.31
C VAL A 10 -23.01 20.72 1.68
N VAL A 11 -23.34 19.52 2.19
CA VAL A 11 -22.35 18.46 2.48
C VAL A 11 -21.65 17.96 1.21
N LEU A 12 -22.36 17.86 0.09
CA LEU A 12 -21.80 17.48 -1.22
C LEU A 12 -20.99 18.59 -1.90
N SER A 13 -21.20 19.86 -1.52
CA SER A 13 -20.53 21.01 -2.14
C SER A 13 -19.17 21.32 -1.51
N ILE A 14 -18.94 20.91 -0.25
CA ILE A 14 -17.67 21.12 0.47
C ILE A 14 -16.59 20.12 0.02
N SER A 15 -16.96 19.03 -0.65
CA SER A 15 -16.05 17.93 -1.01
C SER A 15 -15.36 18.07 -2.39
N LYS A 16 -15.47 19.22 -3.07
CA LYS A 16 -14.90 19.43 -4.42
C LYS A 16 -13.64 20.29 -4.49
N ALA A 17 -12.90 20.43 -3.40
CA ALA A 17 -11.45 20.65 -3.49
C ALA A 17 -10.73 19.29 -3.48
N SER A 18 -11.05 18.41 -4.43
CA SER A 18 -10.20 17.25 -4.71
C SER A 18 -8.95 17.81 -5.40
N PHE A 19 -7.96 18.23 -4.63
CA PHE A 19 -6.62 18.42 -5.17
C PHE A 19 -6.26 17.13 -5.88
N ALA A 20 -6.06 17.20 -7.19
CA ALA A 20 -5.66 16.04 -7.96
C ALA A 20 -4.38 15.50 -7.33
N GLU A 21 -4.44 14.26 -6.85
CA GLU A 21 -3.32 13.56 -6.24
C GLU A 21 -2.13 13.60 -7.21
N SER A 22 -0.95 14.00 -6.72
CA SER A 22 0.23 14.13 -7.58
C SER A 22 0.57 12.79 -8.23
N LEU A 23 1.05 12.83 -9.48
CA LEU A 23 1.45 11.62 -10.20
C LEU A 23 2.52 10.84 -9.40
N HIS A 24 3.48 11.57 -8.82
CA HIS A 24 4.51 11.00 -7.97
C HIS A 24 3.91 10.28 -6.75
N TYR A 25 3.06 10.95 -5.97
CA TYR A 25 2.43 10.33 -4.81
C TYR A 25 1.63 9.08 -5.20
N ARG A 26 0.94 9.09 -6.34
CA ARG A 26 0.21 7.92 -6.83
C ARG A 26 1.15 6.72 -7.05
N LEU A 27 2.34 6.93 -7.60
CA LEU A 27 3.32 5.85 -7.79
C LEU A 27 3.82 5.27 -6.47
N PHE A 28 4.16 6.12 -5.50
CA PHE A 28 4.54 5.67 -4.16
C PHE A 28 3.39 4.95 -3.46
N LYS A 29 2.16 5.44 -3.61
CA LYS A 29 0.97 4.82 -3.07
C LYS A 29 0.76 3.40 -3.59
N ASP A 30 0.94 3.18 -4.89
CA ASP A 30 0.83 1.87 -5.52
C ASP A 30 1.98 0.95 -5.10
N PHE A 31 3.21 1.48 -5.06
CA PHE A 31 4.38 0.76 -4.59
C PHE A 31 4.22 0.26 -3.15
N VAL A 32 3.75 1.12 -2.24
CA VAL A 32 3.45 0.77 -0.84
C VAL A 32 2.33 -0.26 -0.75
N GLN A 33 1.29 -0.15 -1.58
CA GLN A 33 0.19 -1.10 -1.60
C GLN A 33 0.65 -2.52 -1.96
N TYR A 34 1.49 -2.63 -2.99
CA TYR A 34 2.00 -3.93 -3.43
C TYR A 34 3.01 -4.50 -2.45
N SER A 35 3.92 -3.67 -1.92
CA SER A 35 4.86 -4.09 -0.87
C SER A 35 4.14 -4.62 0.36
N SER A 36 3.17 -3.86 0.88
CA SER A 36 2.36 -4.25 2.03
C SER A 36 1.59 -5.56 1.82
N SER A 37 1.09 -5.79 0.61
CA SER A 37 0.38 -7.04 0.26
C SER A 37 1.32 -8.24 0.19
N VAL A 38 2.53 -8.05 -0.35
CA VAL A 38 3.62 -9.04 -0.38
C VAL A 38 4.04 -9.37 1.05
N ASP A 39 4.29 -8.38 1.88
CA ASP A 39 4.73 -8.57 3.27
C ASP A 39 3.68 -9.30 4.10
N ALA A 40 2.39 -8.96 3.94
CA ALA A 40 1.30 -9.66 4.62
C ALA A 40 1.23 -11.14 4.22
N TYR A 41 1.48 -11.47 2.95
CA TYR A 41 1.58 -12.85 2.51
C TYR A 41 2.83 -13.53 3.08
N SER A 42 3.98 -12.87 3.06
CA SER A 42 5.24 -13.39 3.58
C SER A 42 5.16 -13.71 5.07
N VAL A 43 4.51 -12.85 5.88
CA VAL A 43 4.20 -13.13 7.30
C VAL A 43 3.46 -14.47 7.47
N MET A 44 2.56 -14.79 6.53
CA MET A 44 1.76 -16.00 6.60
C MET A 44 2.47 -17.21 6.02
N CYS A 45 3.36 -17.05 5.04
CA CYS A 45 3.79 -18.16 4.19
C CYS A 45 5.30 -18.38 4.14
N VAL A 46 6.10 -17.42 4.59
CA VAL A 46 7.55 -17.50 4.63
C VAL A 46 7.99 -17.71 6.08
N LYS A 47 8.80 -18.74 6.31
CA LYS A 47 9.34 -19.03 7.63
C LYS A 47 10.30 -17.92 8.04
N ASP A 48 10.23 -17.49 9.30
CA ASP A 48 11.14 -16.51 9.90
C ASP A 48 11.15 -15.14 9.17
N PHE A 49 10.03 -14.75 8.54
CA PHE A 49 9.90 -13.46 7.88
C PHE A 49 9.87 -12.29 8.89
N GLU A 50 10.80 -11.35 8.74
CA GLU A 50 10.96 -10.18 9.62
C GLU A 50 10.11 -8.99 9.12
N ALA A 51 8.83 -8.96 9.49
CA ALA A 51 7.88 -7.95 8.99
C ALA A 51 8.26 -6.50 9.32
N ASP A 52 8.79 -6.26 10.52
CA ASP A 52 9.20 -4.92 10.95
C ASP A 52 10.42 -4.43 10.17
N LYS A 53 11.34 -5.34 9.84
CA LYS A 53 12.51 -5.03 9.01
C LYS A 53 12.12 -4.74 7.57
N ALA A 54 11.28 -5.58 6.96
CA ALA A 54 10.78 -5.36 5.60
C ALA A 54 10.07 -4.00 5.47
N LYS A 55 9.26 -3.64 6.48
CA LYS A 55 8.63 -2.33 6.56
C LYS A 55 9.65 -1.20 6.70
N SER A 56 10.65 -1.35 7.57
CA SER A 56 11.70 -0.33 7.75
C SER A 56 12.42 -0.10 6.43
N GLU A 57 12.92 -1.16 5.80
CA GLU A 57 13.64 -1.11 4.52
C GLU A 57 12.83 -0.43 3.42
N LEU A 58 11.52 -0.72 3.34
CA LEU A 58 10.62 -0.04 2.41
C LEU A 58 10.58 1.48 2.63
N PHE A 59 10.41 1.92 3.87
CA PHE A 59 10.29 3.35 4.17
C PHE A 59 11.65 4.06 4.17
N ASP A 60 12.74 3.38 4.49
CA ASP A 60 14.10 3.89 4.32
C ASP A 60 14.39 4.14 2.84
N LEU A 61 13.97 3.23 1.95
CA LEU A 61 14.05 3.42 0.50
C LEU A 61 13.18 4.61 0.04
N ILE A 62 11.94 4.72 0.52
CA ILE A 62 11.05 5.84 0.16
C ILE A 62 11.65 7.17 0.62
N ASN A 63 12.19 7.26 1.83
CA ASN A 63 12.81 8.49 2.34
C ASN A 63 14.09 8.84 1.55
N LEU A 64 14.85 7.83 1.11
CA LEU A 64 16.02 8.04 0.27
C LEU A 64 15.63 8.62 -1.10
N ILE A 65 14.53 8.15 -1.67
CA ILE A 65 14.03 8.59 -2.97
C ILE A 65 13.23 9.92 -2.87
N GLU A 66 12.60 10.18 -1.73
CA GLU A 66 11.75 11.36 -1.48
C GLU A 66 12.44 12.67 -1.86
N ILE A 67 13.75 12.76 -1.64
CA ILE A 67 14.58 13.94 -1.93
C ILE A 67 14.42 14.38 -3.39
N ASP A 68 14.31 13.44 -4.32
CA ASP A 68 14.26 13.71 -5.76
C ASP A 68 12.84 14.01 -6.25
N VAL A 69 11.81 13.55 -5.52
CA VAL A 69 10.40 13.59 -5.96
C VAL A 69 9.51 14.49 -5.09
N LYS A 70 10.09 15.19 -4.11
CA LYS A 70 9.44 16.18 -3.23
C LYS A 70 8.17 15.65 -2.57
N LEU A 71 8.22 14.45 -1.99
CA LEU A 71 7.17 14.04 -1.05
C LEU A 71 7.22 14.96 0.17
N THR A 72 6.06 15.19 0.78
CA THR A 72 5.98 15.92 2.05
C THR A 72 5.95 14.94 3.22
N GLU A 73 6.27 15.39 4.43
CA GLU A 73 6.11 14.59 5.64
C GLU A 73 4.68 14.05 5.80
N GLU A 74 3.67 14.83 5.40
CA GLU A 74 2.27 14.41 5.40
C GLU A 74 2.02 13.26 4.41
N ASP A 75 2.65 13.28 3.23
CA ASP A 75 2.58 12.20 2.26
C ASP A 75 3.22 10.93 2.80
N ILE A 76 4.42 11.03 3.39
CA ILE A 76 5.10 9.89 4.04
C ILE A 76 4.23 9.32 5.16
N PHE A 77 3.59 10.16 5.98
CA PHE A 77 2.66 9.72 7.01
C PHE A 77 1.47 8.96 6.42
N LYS A 78 0.84 9.48 5.35
CA LYS A 78 -0.27 8.80 4.66
C LYS A 78 0.15 7.47 4.05
N LEU A 79 1.36 7.39 3.49
CA LEU A 79 1.92 6.15 2.96
C LEU A 79 2.12 5.12 4.07
N LYS A 80 2.63 5.52 5.25
CA LYS A 80 2.73 4.65 6.44
C LYS A 80 1.37 4.15 6.90
N ASP A 81 0.39 5.02 7.06
CA ASP A 81 -0.99 4.62 7.42
C ASP A 81 -1.57 3.64 6.40
N LYS A 82 -1.39 3.90 5.10
CA LYS A 82 -1.82 3.01 4.03
C LYS A 82 -1.14 1.64 4.12
N TYR A 83 0.17 1.58 4.34
CA TYR A 83 0.90 0.32 4.54
C TYR A 83 0.24 -0.51 5.65
N PHE A 84 -0.01 0.09 6.81
CA PHE A 84 -0.62 -0.61 7.94
C PHE A 84 -2.03 -1.11 7.64
N ARG A 85 -2.87 -0.28 7.01
CA ARG A 85 -4.25 -0.64 6.67
C ARG A 85 -4.31 -1.81 5.70
N ILE A 86 -3.50 -1.76 4.64
CA ILE A 86 -3.44 -2.84 3.64
C ILE A 86 -2.92 -4.12 4.29
N ASN A 87 -1.82 -4.03 5.07
CA ASN A 87 -1.22 -5.20 5.70
C ASN A 87 -2.24 -5.89 6.63
N LYS A 88 -2.88 -5.11 7.51
CA LYS A 88 -3.91 -5.61 8.43
C LYS A 88 -5.10 -6.23 7.68
N SER A 89 -5.58 -5.58 6.62
CA SER A 89 -6.71 -6.09 5.83
C SER A 89 -6.35 -7.40 5.13
N THR A 90 -5.19 -7.45 4.47
CA THR A 90 -4.70 -8.64 3.77
C THR A 90 -4.45 -9.80 4.76
N LEU A 91 -3.81 -9.55 5.90
CA LEU A 91 -3.62 -10.59 6.94
C LEU A 91 -4.95 -11.15 7.43
N SER A 92 -5.96 -10.31 7.63
CA SER A 92 -7.30 -10.74 8.01
C SER A 92 -7.93 -11.64 6.93
N GLN A 93 -7.85 -11.25 5.66
CA GLN A 93 -8.35 -12.04 4.54
C GLN A 93 -7.63 -13.40 4.42
N LEU A 94 -6.30 -13.41 4.49
CA LEU A 94 -5.51 -14.66 4.44
C LEU A 94 -5.81 -15.57 5.65
N THR A 95 -6.08 -14.98 6.81
CA THR A 95 -6.52 -15.72 8.01
C THR A 95 -7.91 -16.34 7.80
N GLN A 96 -8.85 -15.61 7.19
CA GLN A 96 -10.18 -16.13 6.85
C GLN A 96 -10.11 -17.28 5.83
N LEU A 97 -9.12 -17.25 4.93
CA LEU A 97 -8.81 -18.33 3.99
C LEU A 97 -8.08 -19.52 4.66
N GLY A 98 -7.74 -19.41 5.95
CA GLY A 98 -7.16 -20.50 6.74
C GLY A 98 -5.65 -20.69 6.61
N LEU A 99 -4.92 -19.77 5.97
CA LEU A 99 -3.48 -19.89 5.75
C LEU A 99 -2.67 -19.85 7.06
N ASN A 100 -3.21 -19.24 8.11
CA ASN A 100 -2.59 -19.24 9.43
C ASN A 100 -2.57 -20.64 10.09
N LYS A 101 -3.51 -21.52 9.71
CA LYS A 101 -3.66 -22.88 10.27
C LYS A 101 -3.13 -23.97 9.33
N LYS A 102 -3.23 -23.76 8.02
CA LYS A 102 -2.84 -24.71 6.98
C LYS A 102 -1.83 -24.07 6.03
N LYS A 103 -0.56 -24.11 6.41
CA LYS A 103 0.54 -23.50 5.64
C LYS A 103 0.66 -24.09 4.22
N ASP A 104 0.25 -25.34 4.02
CA ASP A 104 0.24 -25.97 2.69
C ASP A 104 -0.62 -25.21 1.67
N LEU A 105 -1.63 -24.46 2.13
CA LEU A 105 -2.46 -23.60 1.28
C LEU A 105 -1.67 -22.41 0.70
N CYS A 106 -0.52 -22.04 1.25
CA CYS A 106 0.31 -20.97 0.72
C CYS A 106 0.63 -21.20 -0.77
N SER A 107 0.93 -22.45 -1.15
CA SER A 107 1.19 -22.84 -2.54
C SER A 107 0.05 -22.46 -3.50
N ASN A 108 -1.21 -22.57 -3.06
CA ASN A 108 -2.39 -22.23 -3.86
C ASN A 108 -2.50 -20.73 -4.18
N TYR A 109 -1.89 -19.89 -3.36
CA TYR A 109 -1.91 -18.43 -3.51
C TYR A 109 -0.59 -17.87 -4.03
N LEU A 110 0.40 -18.72 -4.32
CA LEU A 110 1.71 -18.32 -4.82
C LEU A 110 1.59 -17.46 -6.09
N ARG A 111 0.72 -17.83 -7.03
CA ARG A 111 0.49 -17.05 -8.25
C ARG A 111 -0.05 -15.64 -8.00
N VAL A 112 -0.84 -15.47 -6.95
CA VAL A 112 -1.36 -14.15 -6.55
C VAL A 112 -0.23 -13.32 -5.95
N PHE A 113 0.57 -13.94 -5.08
CA PHE A 113 1.78 -13.34 -4.50
C PHE A 113 2.77 -12.88 -5.58
N GLU A 114 3.14 -13.76 -6.51
CA GLU A 114 4.06 -13.46 -7.62
C GLU A 114 3.57 -12.28 -8.47
N ARG A 115 2.25 -12.17 -8.67
CA ARG A 115 1.67 -11.03 -9.40
C ARG A 115 1.85 -9.72 -8.63
N PHE A 116 1.67 -9.73 -7.31
CA PHE A 116 1.88 -8.55 -6.48
C PHE A 116 3.36 -8.17 -6.39
N ASP A 117 4.25 -9.16 -6.28
CA ASP A 117 5.69 -8.93 -6.28
C ASP A 117 6.18 -8.35 -7.62
N LYS A 118 5.68 -8.88 -8.75
CA LYS A 118 5.94 -8.31 -10.07
C LYS A 118 5.49 -6.85 -10.15
N LYS A 119 4.27 -6.53 -9.70
CA LYS A 119 3.74 -5.16 -9.71
C LYS A 119 4.51 -4.22 -8.79
N LYS A 120 4.98 -4.70 -7.63
CA LYS A 120 5.88 -3.97 -6.74
C LYS A 120 7.15 -3.56 -7.51
N ASN A 121 7.80 -4.51 -8.19
CA ASN A 121 9.04 -4.26 -8.94
C ASN A 121 8.80 -3.34 -10.16
N GLU A 122 7.66 -3.48 -10.85
CA GLU A 122 7.25 -2.55 -11.91
C GLU A 122 7.14 -1.11 -11.39
N LYS A 123 6.50 -0.90 -10.23
CA LYS A 123 6.36 0.44 -9.65
C LYS A 123 7.68 1.01 -9.15
N LEU A 124 8.55 0.18 -8.58
CA LEU A 124 9.90 0.61 -8.23
C LEU A 124 10.68 1.07 -9.46
N ASN A 125 10.61 0.33 -10.57
CA ASN A 125 11.27 0.72 -11.82
C ASN A 125 10.72 2.04 -12.39
N GLU A 126 9.40 2.27 -12.30
CA GLU A 126 8.80 3.54 -12.69
C GLU A 126 9.31 4.70 -11.82
N ILE A 127 9.40 4.50 -10.50
CA ILE A 127 9.96 5.48 -9.57
C ILE A 127 11.43 5.78 -9.90
N VAL A 128 12.24 4.75 -10.11
CA VAL A 128 13.67 4.90 -10.45
C VAL A 128 13.86 5.65 -11.77
N LYS A 129 13.00 5.44 -12.76
CA LYS A 129 13.06 6.19 -14.03
C LYS A 129 12.83 7.69 -13.82
N LEU A 130 11.89 8.07 -12.97
CA LEU A 130 11.60 9.48 -12.66
C LEU A 130 12.75 10.21 -11.98
N ILE A 131 13.65 9.49 -11.28
CA ILE A 131 14.82 10.08 -10.62
C ILE A 131 15.97 10.30 -11.62
N ASN A 132 16.07 9.44 -12.64
CA ASN A 132 17.18 9.45 -13.60
C ASN A 132 16.87 10.27 -14.88
N GLU A 133 15.68 10.87 -14.97
CA GLU A 133 15.28 11.84 -16.01
C GLU A 133 15.64 13.27 -15.59
#